data_AF-A0A7K9DYN6-F1
#
_entry.id   AF-A0A7K9DYN6-F1
#
_cell.length_a   1.000
_cell.length_b   1.000
_cell.length_c   1.000
_cell.angle_alpha   90.00
_cell.angle_beta   90.00
_cell.angle_gamma   90.00
#
_symmetry.space_group_name_H-M   'P 1'
#
loop_
_entity.id
_entity.type
_entity.pdbx_description
1 polymer ?
#
loop_
_entity_poly.entity_id
_entity_poly.type
_entity_poly.pdbx_seq_one_letter_code
_entity_poly.pdbx_strand_id
1 'polypeptide(L)'
;LQEVENLKVELEASQRQLEGKDEALRILQSMAVFNKATSHTKAMLQKTEEEKRTLEKEINILQWEIEFDQDRFKNIEDTWTEKYDRIYCENTALKEALKLRTEEVKTLKAENAILNQQCLEFLAMLDVKQQKIVQENMSLNKSDITDFTGLELAVLGACTCSNSGGQPCPCAKMAAVTRKQLLNLRQEIENLKKSKDEAYIMADAFRIAFEQQLMQKKDQALRLAEVIKIKKETKFINWRRLKDDGRVKLEGNKNSLGQKLSSLLSSDVDCRKVEELDNPHEILKILIDLINDKEEALAHQRKVSYMLARAMETKGDVLEQDGGNGTLGSCQSEAQRSSGPLHACYQNLRSQNSISLVPSAKMFEHPVKVLRKSHSWPSETTHCEENNTHG
;
A
#
# COMPACT_ATOMS: atom_id res chain seq x y z
N LEU A 1 -84.92 50.22 58.75
CA LEU A 1 -85.31 50.21 57.31
C LEU A 1 -84.28 50.93 56.45
N GLN A 2 -83.95 52.20 56.71
CA GLN A 2 -82.93 52.96 55.96
C GLN A 2 -81.55 52.27 55.86
N GLU A 3 -81.04 51.75 56.98
CA GLU A 3 -79.71 51.14 57.07
C GLU A 3 -79.60 49.82 56.29
N VAL A 4 -80.68 49.04 56.26
CA VAL A 4 -80.76 47.79 55.48
C VAL A 4 -80.75 48.08 53.97
N GLU A 5 -81.44 49.14 53.53
CA GLU A 5 -81.43 49.55 52.13
C GLU A 5 -80.06 50.09 51.70
N ASN A 6 -79.40 50.88 52.54
CA ASN A 6 -78.03 51.35 52.29
C ASN A 6 -77.04 50.19 52.14
N LEU A 7 -77.09 49.19 53.04
CA LEU A 7 -76.24 48.01 52.96
C LEU A 7 -76.52 47.16 51.72
N LYS A 8 -77.77 47.10 51.26
CA LYS A 8 -78.14 46.40 50.03
C LYS A 8 -77.56 47.08 48.80
N VAL A 9 -77.62 48.41 48.72
CA VAL A 9 -77.00 49.18 47.64
C VAL A 9 -75.47 49.01 47.64
N GLU A 10 -74.85 49.01 48.81
CA GLU A 10 -73.39 48.82 48.95
C GLU A 10 -72.95 47.39 48.60
N LEU A 11 -73.76 46.38 48.94
CA LEU A 11 -73.54 44.99 48.53
C LEU A 11 -73.66 44.84 47.00
N GLU A 12 -74.67 45.42 46.37
CA GLU A 12 -74.81 45.41 44.91
C GLU A 12 -73.66 46.17 44.23
N ALA A 13 -73.20 47.29 44.79
CA ALA A 13 -72.04 48.02 44.27
C ALA A 13 -70.75 47.19 44.39
N SER A 14 -70.54 46.52 45.53
CA SER A 14 -69.41 45.62 45.76
C SER A 14 -69.46 44.40 44.85
N GLN A 15 -70.65 43.86 44.59
CA GLN A 15 -70.84 42.74 43.67
C GLN A 15 -70.51 43.12 42.23
N ARG A 16 -71.01 44.28 41.74
CA ARG A 16 -70.63 44.79 40.41
C ARG A 16 -69.13 45.05 40.30
N GLN A 17 -68.49 45.52 41.38
CA GLN A 17 -67.04 45.71 41.40
C GLN A 17 -66.27 44.38 41.35
N LEU A 18 -66.75 43.35 42.06
CA LEU A 18 -66.16 42.02 42.03
C LEU A 18 -66.30 41.39 40.65
N GLU A 19 -67.49 41.45 40.04
CA GLU A 19 -67.74 40.97 38.68
C GLU A 19 -66.85 41.69 37.66
N GLY A 20 -66.64 42.99 37.81
CA GLY A 20 -65.70 43.76 36.98
C GLY A 20 -64.24 43.34 37.16
N LYS A 21 -63.82 43.01 38.40
CA LYS A 21 -62.47 42.47 38.67
C LYS A 21 -62.30 41.06 38.09
N ASP A 22 -63.32 40.22 38.19
CA ASP A 22 -63.29 38.85 37.66
C ASP A 22 -63.20 38.85 36.13
N GLU A 23 -63.92 39.73 35.44
CA GLU A 23 -63.83 39.87 33.99
C GLU A 23 -62.46 40.44 33.56
N ALA A 24 -61.94 41.44 34.27
CA ALA A 24 -60.58 41.95 34.02
C ALA A 24 -59.51 40.86 34.21
N LEU A 25 -59.66 40.03 35.25
CA LEU A 25 -58.76 38.91 35.54
C LEU A 25 -58.83 37.86 34.43
N ARG A 26 -60.03 37.54 33.92
CA ARG A 26 -60.22 36.63 32.78
C ARG A 26 -59.53 37.14 31.51
N ILE A 27 -59.64 38.43 31.22
CA ILE A 27 -58.97 39.06 30.07
C ILE A 27 -57.45 38.98 30.23
N LEU A 28 -56.90 39.31 31.41
CA LEU A 28 -55.47 39.24 31.67
C LEU A 28 -54.93 37.80 31.59
N GLN A 29 -55.68 36.81 32.09
CA GLN A 29 -55.32 35.40 31.97
C GLN A 29 -55.32 34.94 30.52
N SER A 30 -56.36 35.28 29.75
CA SER A 30 -56.43 34.98 28.31
C SER A 30 -55.23 35.58 27.56
N MET A 31 -54.91 36.85 27.84
CA MET A 31 -53.77 37.53 27.25
C MET A 31 -52.43 36.91 27.66
N ALA A 32 -52.28 36.47 28.91
CA ALA A 32 -51.07 35.77 29.37
C ALA A 32 -50.87 34.42 28.66
N VAL A 33 -51.94 33.63 28.50
CA VAL A 33 -51.89 32.35 27.76
C VAL A 33 -51.57 32.60 26.29
N PHE A 34 -52.21 33.57 25.66
CA PHE A 34 -51.94 33.94 24.27
C PHE A 34 -50.49 34.39 24.08
N ASN A 35 -49.99 35.31 24.91
CA ASN A 35 -48.60 35.77 24.85
C ASN A 35 -47.60 34.63 25.02
N LYS A 36 -47.89 33.65 25.90
CA LYS A 36 -47.06 32.46 26.07
C LYS A 36 -47.06 31.57 24.82
N ALA A 37 -48.22 31.36 24.20
CA ALA A 37 -48.31 30.60 22.95
C ALA A 37 -47.57 31.31 21.80
N THR A 38 -47.79 32.61 21.62
CA THR A 38 -47.13 33.42 20.58
C THR A 38 -45.61 33.46 20.76
N SER A 39 -45.12 33.64 22.00
CA SER A 39 -43.67 33.64 22.27
C SER A 39 -43.04 32.27 22.01
N HIS A 40 -43.69 31.17 22.40
CA HIS A 40 -43.23 29.81 22.08
C HIS A 40 -43.15 29.59 20.56
N THR A 41 -44.20 29.94 19.82
CA THR A 41 -44.20 29.80 18.35
C THR A 41 -43.11 30.64 17.70
N LYS A 42 -42.89 31.88 18.16
CA LYS A 42 -41.82 32.74 17.64
C LYS A 42 -40.43 32.15 17.90
N ALA A 43 -40.18 31.64 19.09
CA ALA A 43 -38.92 31.00 19.43
C ALA A 43 -38.69 29.71 18.61
N MET A 44 -39.73 28.92 18.40
CA MET A 44 -39.65 27.71 17.56
C MET A 44 -39.32 28.05 16.10
N LEU A 45 -39.97 29.08 15.53
CA LEU A 45 -39.69 29.55 14.17
C LEU A 45 -38.24 30.03 14.03
N GLN A 46 -37.75 30.83 14.99
CA GLN A 46 -36.35 31.29 14.99
C GLN A 46 -35.36 30.13 15.03
N LYS A 47 -35.64 29.12 15.87
CA LYS A 47 -34.81 27.91 15.95
C LYS A 47 -34.80 27.15 14.62
N THR A 48 -35.96 26.97 13.98
CA THR A 48 -36.03 26.31 12.66
C THR A 48 -35.29 27.11 11.58
N GLU A 49 -35.33 28.44 11.62
CA GLU A 49 -34.57 29.30 10.69
C GLU A 49 -33.06 29.21 10.93
N GLU A 50 -32.60 29.03 12.17
CA GLU A 50 -31.19 28.76 12.48
C GLU A 50 -30.76 27.39 11.96
N GLU A 51 -31.54 26.35 12.21
CA GLU A 51 -31.29 24.99 11.71
C GLU A 51 -31.28 24.95 10.17
N LYS A 52 -32.17 25.69 9.52
CA LYS A 52 -32.17 25.85 8.06
C LYS A 52 -30.86 26.49 7.57
N ARG A 53 -30.40 27.56 8.24
CA ARG A 53 -29.14 28.25 7.89
C ARG A 53 -27.91 27.37 8.11
N THR A 54 -27.91 26.48 9.11
CA THR A 54 -26.82 25.53 9.31
C THR A 54 -26.80 24.46 8.22
N LEU A 55 -27.96 23.89 7.91
CA LEU A 55 -28.09 22.89 6.83
C LEU A 55 -27.69 23.47 5.46
N GLU A 56 -28.05 24.72 5.18
CA GLU A 56 -27.66 25.39 3.94
C GLU A 56 -26.14 25.55 3.81
N LYS A 57 -25.42 25.81 4.92
CA LYS A 57 -23.95 25.83 4.92
C LYS A 57 -23.36 24.46 4.69
N GLU A 58 -23.91 23.42 5.32
CA GLU A 58 -23.48 22.03 5.10
C GLU A 58 -23.68 21.60 3.65
N ILE A 59 -24.84 21.93 3.06
CA ILE A 59 -25.12 21.68 1.64
C ILE A 59 -24.08 22.37 0.76
N ASN A 60 -23.76 23.64 1.02
CA ASN A 60 -22.76 24.37 0.23
C ASN A 60 -21.36 23.75 0.35
N ILE A 61 -20.96 23.29 1.55
CA ILE A 61 -19.68 22.61 1.76
C ILE A 61 -19.65 21.29 0.99
N LEU A 62 -20.69 20.47 1.13
CA LEU A 62 -20.80 19.17 0.44
C LEU A 62 -20.81 19.35 -1.08
N GLN A 63 -21.49 20.38 -1.58
CA GLN A 63 -21.51 20.68 -3.01
C GLN A 63 -20.11 21.03 -3.54
N TRP A 64 -19.35 21.84 -2.79
CA TRP A 64 -17.97 22.14 -3.12
C TRP A 64 -17.07 20.89 -3.06
N GLU A 65 -17.22 20.04 -2.04
CA GLU A 65 -16.47 18.79 -1.94
C GLU A 65 -16.75 17.85 -3.12
N ILE A 66 -18.01 17.76 -3.55
CA ILE A 66 -18.41 16.98 -4.74
C ILE A 66 -17.75 17.54 -6.00
N GLU A 67 -17.80 18.85 -6.22
CA GLU A 67 -17.18 19.49 -7.40
C GLU A 67 -15.66 19.30 -7.41
N PHE A 68 -15.02 19.46 -6.25
CA PHE A 68 -13.58 19.23 -6.09
C PHE A 68 -13.20 17.77 -6.39
N ASP A 69 -13.94 16.81 -5.86
CA ASP A 69 -13.69 15.39 -6.12
C ASP A 69 -13.94 15.04 -7.58
N GLN A 70 -14.98 15.59 -8.21
CA GLN A 70 -15.25 15.41 -9.64
C GLN A 70 -14.07 15.89 -10.51
N ASP A 71 -13.54 17.08 -10.24
CA ASP A 71 -12.38 17.60 -10.97
C ASP A 71 -11.13 16.73 -10.74
N ARG A 72 -10.90 16.30 -9.50
CA ARG A 72 -9.81 15.37 -9.16
C ARG A 72 -9.94 14.05 -9.92
N PHE A 73 -11.13 13.45 -9.99
CA PHE A 73 -11.35 12.20 -10.71
C PHE A 73 -11.14 12.37 -12.20
N LYS A 74 -11.63 13.45 -12.79
CA LYS A 74 -11.42 13.77 -14.20
C LYS A 74 -9.94 13.89 -14.55
N ASN A 75 -9.17 14.61 -13.74
CA ASN A 75 -7.72 14.74 -13.96
C ASN A 75 -6.99 13.39 -13.86
N ILE A 76 -7.42 12.51 -12.95
CA ILE A 76 -6.87 11.15 -12.83
C ILE A 76 -7.23 10.31 -14.07
N GLU A 77 -8.47 10.38 -14.53
CA GLU A 77 -8.95 9.67 -15.73
C GLU A 77 -8.18 10.11 -16.99
N ASP A 78 -8.01 11.42 -17.18
CA ASP A 78 -7.24 12.00 -18.28
C ASP A 78 -5.78 11.51 -18.24
N THR A 79 -5.13 11.57 -17.06
CA THR A 79 -3.75 11.11 -16.86
C THR A 79 -3.58 9.61 -17.17
N TRP A 80 -4.55 8.79 -16.77
CA TRP A 80 -4.51 7.35 -17.05
C TRP A 80 -4.77 7.04 -18.52
N THR A 81 -5.65 7.79 -19.17
CA THR A 81 -5.90 7.68 -20.62
C THR A 81 -4.64 7.99 -21.41
N GLU A 82 -3.94 9.09 -21.10
CA GLU A 82 -2.66 9.42 -21.75
C GLU A 82 -1.57 8.35 -21.52
N LYS A 83 -1.50 7.80 -20.30
CA LYS A 83 -0.57 6.71 -19.97
C LYS A 83 -0.88 5.46 -20.80
N TYR A 84 -2.16 5.11 -20.91
CA TYR A 84 -2.61 3.98 -21.69
C TYR A 84 -2.29 4.16 -23.17
N ASP A 85 -2.61 5.32 -23.75
CA ASP A 85 -2.36 5.61 -25.16
C ASP A 85 -0.87 5.58 -25.51
N ARG A 86 -0.02 6.12 -24.63
CA ARG A 86 1.44 6.03 -24.79
C ARG A 86 1.92 4.57 -24.83
N ILE A 87 1.50 3.76 -23.87
CA ILE A 87 1.87 2.33 -23.81
C ILE A 87 1.33 1.59 -25.04
N TYR A 88 0.14 1.93 -25.51
CA TYR A 88 -0.45 1.34 -26.71
C TYR A 88 0.39 1.66 -27.97
N CYS A 89 0.79 2.92 -28.12
CA CYS A 89 1.68 3.36 -29.20
C CYS A 89 3.05 2.68 -29.14
N GLU A 90 3.67 2.63 -27.95
CA GLU A 90 4.95 1.95 -27.73
C GLU A 90 4.87 0.45 -28.07
N ASN A 91 3.82 -0.24 -27.62
CA ASN A 91 3.60 -1.65 -27.96
C ASN A 91 3.42 -1.87 -29.46
N THR A 92 2.72 -0.96 -30.14
CA THR A 92 2.54 -1.03 -31.59
C THR A 92 3.88 -0.89 -32.31
N ALA A 93 4.69 0.09 -31.91
CA ALA A 93 6.04 0.29 -32.45
C ALA A 93 6.96 -0.92 -32.19
N LEU A 94 6.94 -1.48 -30.98
CA LEU A 94 7.71 -2.69 -30.64
C LEU A 94 7.28 -3.90 -31.45
N LYS A 95 5.98 -4.07 -31.70
CA LYS A 95 5.44 -5.15 -32.52
C LYS A 95 5.90 -5.04 -33.98
N GLU A 96 5.93 -3.84 -34.53
CA GLU A 96 6.46 -3.59 -35.88
C GLU A 96 7.97 -3.82 -35.96
N ALA A 97 8.73 -3.32 -34.98
CA ALA A 97 10.17 -3.55 -34.90
C ALA A 97 10.50 -5.05 -34.80
N LEU A 98 9.73 -5.81 -34.01
CA LEU A 98 9.90 -7.26 -33.88
C LEU A 98 9.61 -7.98 -35.20
N LYS A 99 8.58 -7.58 -35.95
CA LYS A 99 8.29 -8.13 -37.28
C LYS A 99 9.46 -7.89 -38.23
N LEU A 100 9.96 -6.66 -38.29
CA LEU A 100 11.11 -6.30 -39.14
C LEU A 100 12.35 -7.11 -38.78
N ARG A 101 12.70 -7.23 -37.49
CA ARG A 101 13.82 -8.08 -37.05
C ARG A 101 13.61 -9.56 -37.37
N THR A 102 12.38 -10.05 -37.30
CA THR A 102 12.06 -11.43 -37.67
C THR A 102 12.26 -11.66 -39.17
N GLU A 103 11.89 -10.70 -40.01
CA GLU A 103 12.12 -10.74 -41.46
C GLU A 103 13.61 -10.70 -41.80
N GLU A 104 14.37 -9.80 -41.16
CA GLU A 104 15.83 -9.72 -41.31
C GLU A 104 16.54 -11.03 -40.89
N VAL A 105 16.11 -11.67 -39.81
CA VAL A 105 16.66 -12.99 -39.41
C VAL A 105 16.35 -14.05 -40.47
N LYS A 106 15.17 -14.01 -41.08
CA LYS A 106 14.81 -14.95 -42.16
C LYS A 106 15.68 -14.74 -43.40
N THR A 107 15.93 -13.49 -43.80
CA THR A 107 16.79 -13.19 -44.96
C THR A 107 18.23 -13.62 -44.70
N LEU A 108 18.79 -13.26 -43.54
CA LEU A 108 20.15 -13.67 -43.14
C LEU A 108 20.29 -15.20 -43.07
N LYS A 109 19.25 -15.91 -42.60
CA LYS A 109 19.25 -17.38 -42.57
C LYS A 109 19.27 -17.97 -43.98
N ALA A 110 18.54 -17.37 -44.93
CA ALA A 110 18.55 -17.80 -46.32
C ALA A 110 19.90 -17.52 -46.99
N GLU A 111 20.48 -16.33 -46.78
CA GLU A 111 21.81 -15.97 -47.29
C GLU A 111 22.90 -16.89 -46.74
N ASN A 112 22.87 -17.19 -45.43
CA ASN A 112 23.81 -18.12 -44.81
C ASN A 112 23.66 -19.54 -45.38
N ALA A 113 22.44 -19.99 -45.68
CA ALA A 113 22.23 -21.29 -46.35
C ALA A 113 22.84 -21.31 -47.76
N ILE A 114 22.69 -20.23 -48.53
CA ILE A 114 23.28 -20.09 -49.87
C ILE A 114 24.81 -20.06 -49.78
N LEU A 115 25.39 -19.28 -48.87
CA LEU A 115 26.84 -19.22 -48.67
C LEU A 115 27.42 -20.58 -48.26
N ASN A 116 26.76 -21.28 -47.33
CA ASN A 116 27.18 -22.64 -46.97
C ASN A 116 27.13 -23.60 -48.16
N GLN A 117 26.09 -23.51 -48.98
CA GLN A 117 25.97 -24.30 -50.20
C GLN A 117 27.12 -23.99 -51.17
N GLN A 118 27.42 -22.70 -51.40
CA GLN A 118 28.56 -22.28 -52.23
C GLN A 118 29.89 -22.78 -51.67
N CYS A 119 30.10 -22.73 -50.35
CA CYS A 119 31.30 -23.29 -49.71
C CYS A 119 31.44 -24.78 -49.99
N LEU A 120 30.34 -25.55 -49.94
CA LEU A 120 30.35 -26.98 -50.26
C LEU A 120 30.65 -27.24 -51.74
N GLU A 121 30.11 -26.41 -52.65
CA GLU A 121 30.39 -26.49 -54.08
C GLU A 121 31.86 -26.18 -54.39
N PHE A 122 32.43 -25.13 -53.82
CA PHE A 122 33.87 -24.84 -53.94
C PHE A 122 34.72 -25.97 -53.37
N LEU A 123 34.35 -26.54 -52.22
CA LEU A 123 35.03 -27.69 -51.64
C LEU A 123 35.00 -28.92 -52.55
N ALA A 124 33.90 -29.15 -53.25
CA ALA A 124 33.75 -30.27 -54.19
C ALA A 124 34.58 -30.11 -55.47
N MET A 125 34.96 -28.88 -55.84
CA MET A 125 35.80 -28.60 -57.01
C MET A 125 37.32 -28.74 -56.74
N LEU A 126 37.74 -28.93 -55.48
CA LEU A 126 39.15 -29.09 -55.12
C LEU A 126 39.65 -30.54 -55.32
N ASP A 127 40.97 -30.71 -55.44
CA ASP A 127 41.63 -32.03 -55.38
C ASP A 127 41.38 -32.68 -54.01
N VAL A 128 41.20 -34.01 -53.98
CA VAL A 128 41.01 -34.85 -52.79
C VAL A 128 42.05 -34.57 -51.69
N LYS A 129 43.32 -34.29 -52.05
CA LYS A 129 44.35 -33.91 -51.04
C LYS A 129 44.07 -32.53 -50.44
N GLN A 130 43.66 -31.56 -51.26
CA GLN A 130 43.30 -30.21 -50.80
C GLN A 130 42.00 -30.21 -50.00
N GLN A 131 41.00 -30.97 -50.44
CA GLN A 131 39.73 -31.14 -49.74
C GLN A 131 39.94 -31.72 -48.33
N LYS A 132 40.83 -32.71 -48.19
CA LYS A 132 41.21 -33.30 -46.89
C LYS A 132 41.86 -32.27 -45.96
N ILE A 133 42.78 -31.44 -46.47
CA ILE A 133 43.42 -30.36 -45.69
C ILE A 133 42.39 -29.32 -45.23
N VAL A 134 41.43 -28.94 -46.09
CA VAL A 134 40.39 -27.95 -45.73
C VAL A 134 39.36 -28.53 -44.75
N GLN A 135 38.95 -29.80 -44.90
CA GLN A 135 38.08 -30.48 -43.94
C GLN A 135 38.76 -30.70 -42.59
N GLU A 136 40.04 -31.06 -42.57
CA GLU A 136 40.83 -31.18 -41.34
C GLU A 136 40.94 -29.81 -40.63
N ASN A 137 41.18 -28.72 -41.36
CA ASN A 137 41.18 -27.36 -40.78
C ASN A 137 39.78 -26.89 -40.31
N MET A 138 38.70 -27.22 -41.03
CA MET A 138 37.33 -26.89 -40.59
C MET A 138 36.89 -27.69 -39.36
N SER A 139 37.32 -28.95 -39.25
CA SER A 139 36.97 -29.83 -38.12
C SER A 139 37.81 -29.54 -36.87
N LEU A 140 39.06 -29.09 -37.00
CA LEU A 140 39.90 -28.65 -35.87
C LEU A 140 39.28 -27.49 -35.07
N ASN A 141 38.48 -26.63 -35.71
CA ASN A 141 37.79 -25.53 -35.04
C ASN A 141 36.66 -25.99 -34.09
N LYS A 142 36.30 -27.28 -34.07
CA LYS A 142 35.24 -27.83 -33.18
C LYS A 142 35.77 -28.52 -31.92
N SER A 143 37.01 -29.00 -31.87
CA SER A 143 37.50 -29.81 -30.73
C SER A 143 38.45 -29.06 -29.78
N ASP A 144 39.18 -28.06 -30.28
CA ASP A 144 40.21 -27.37 -29.47
C ASP A 144 39.77 -25.96 -29.03
N ILE A 145 38.59 -25.52 -29.49
CA ILE A 145 38.01 -24.18 -29.26
C ILE A 145 36.71 -24.26 -28.44
N THR A 146 36.33 -25.44 -27.94
CA THR A 146 35.12 -25.58 -27.11
C THR A 146 35.22 -24.93 -25.72
N ASP A 147 36.42 -24.57 -25.27
CA ASP A 147 36.65 -23.95 -23.96
C ASP A 147 36.62 -22.41 -23.98
N PHE A 148 36.51 -21.80 -25.17
CA PHE A 148 36.41 -20.36 -25.32
C PHE A 148 35.00 -19.97 -25.78
N THR A 149 34.30 -19.21 -24.95
CA THR A 149 33.04 -18.56 -25.34
C THR A 149 33.28 -17.69 -26.58
N GLY A 150 32.28 -17.55 -27.47
CA GLY A 150 32.41 -16.75 -28.71
C GLY A 150 32.88 -15.30 -28.46
N LEU A 151 32.63 -14.77 -27.26
CA LEU A 151 33.16 -13.49 -26.82
C LEU A 151 34.66 -13.52 -26.52
N GLU A 152 35.16 -14.57 -25.86
CA GLU A 152 36.60 -14.74 -25.61
C GLU A 152 37.36 -14.81 -26.93
N LEU A 153 36.84 -15.53 -27.93
CA LEU A 153 37.45 -15.58 -29.27
C LEU A 153 37.45 -14.22 -29.98
N ALA A 154 36.37 -13.46 -29.88
CA ALA A 154 36.29 -12.11 -30.44
C ALA A 154 37.31 -11.16 -29.80
N VAL A 155 37.52 -11.27 -28.48
CA VAL A 155 38.52 -10.48 -27.76
C VAL A 155 39.95 -10.93 -28.11
N LEU A 156 40.17 -12.23 -28.28
CA LEU A 156 41.47 -12.76 -28.69
C LEU A 156 41.85 -12.30 -30.11
N GLY A 157 40.89 -12.26 -31.04
CA GLY A 157 41.10 -11.84 -32.42
C GLY A 157 41.26 -10.32 -32.63
N ALA A 158 40.93 -9.49 -31.64
CA ALA A 158 41.08 -8.03 -31.72
C ALA A 158 42.53 -7.55 -31.48
N CYS A 159 43.41 -8.42 -30.96
CA CYS A 159 44.82 -8.10 -30.75
C CYS A 159 45.60 -8.18 -32.07
N THR A 160 46.31 -7.11 -32.45
CA THR A 160 47.14 -7.05 -33.66
C THR A 160 48.59 -7.45 -33.43
N CYS A 161 48.96 -7.89 -32.23
CA CYS A 161 50.34 -8.30 -31.92
C CYS A 161 50.74 -9.54 -32.71
N SER A 162 51.84 -9.44 -33.46
CA SER A 162 52.39 -10.54 -34.26
C SER A 162 53.14 -11.51 -33.37
N ASN A 163 52.49 -12.57 -32.90
CA ASN A 163 53.14 -13.65 -32.16
C ASN A 163 53.46 -14.82 -33.11
N SER A 164 54.72 -15.20 -33.23
CA SER A 164 55.24 -16.12 -34.24
C SER A 164 54.96 -17.63 -33.99
N GLY A 165 53.92 -17.96 -33.22
CA GLY A 165 53.70 -19.34 -32.75
C GLY A 165 52.26 -19.82 -32.69
N GLY A 166 51.31 -19.17 -33.38
CA GLY A 166 49.89 -19.59 -33.40
C GLY A 166 49.16 -19.47 -32.05
N GLN A 167 49.84 -19.02 -30.99
CA GLN A 167 49.28 -18.79 -29.66
C GLN A 167 48.89 -17.31 -29.48
N PRO A 168 47.73 -17.02 -28.86
CA PRO A 168 47.29 -15.65 -28.63
C PRO A 168 48.29 -14.87 -27.77
N CYS A 169 48.53 -13.61 -28.15
CA CYS A 169 49.39 -12.66 -27.46
C CYS A 169 48.98 -12.54 -25.97
N PRO A 170 49.92 -12.28 -25.02
CA PRO A 170 49.58 -12.11 -23.61
C PRO A 170 48.53 -11.02 -23.35
N CYS A 171 48.55 -9.94 -24.13
CA CYS A 171 47.55 -8.88 -24.06
C CYS A 171 46.15 -9.35 -24.48
N ALA A 172 46.02 -10.21 -25.49
CA ALA A 172 44.74 -10.84 -25.85
C ALA A 172 44.24 -11.74 -24.72
N LYS A 173 45.11 -12.57 -24.14
CA LYS A 173 44.74 -13.47 -23.04
C LYS A 173 44.24 -12.69 -21.84
N MET A 174 44.95 -11.63 -21.44
CA MET A 174 44.54 -10.76 -20.34
C MET A 174 43.24 -10.01 -20.65
N ALA A 175 43.08 -9.50 -21.87
CA ALA A 175 41.85 -8.86 -22.31
C ALA A 175 40.65 -9.82 -22.28
N ALA A 176 40.83 -11.08 -22.71
CA ALA A 176 39.78 -12.09 -22.69
C ALA A 176 39.36 -12.45 -21.25
N VAL A 177 40.33 -12.67 -20.36
CA VAL A 177 40.08 -12.97 -18.94
C VAL A 177 39.37 -11.81 -18.24
N THR A 178 39.83 -10.58 -18.43
CA THR A 178 39.20 -9.39 -17.84
C THR A 178 37.80 -9.15 -18.40
N ARG A 179 37.58 -9.39 -19.71
CA ARG A 179 36.25 -9.31 -20.31
C ARG A 179 35.29 -10.35 -19.71
N LYS A 180 35.76 -11.57 -19.48
CA LYS A 180 35.01 -12.64 -18.81
C LYS A 180 34.62 -12.23 -17.39
N GLN A 181 35.57 -11.72 -16.62
CA GLN A 181 35.33 -11.22 -15.26
C GLN A 181 34.31 -10.07 -15.24
N LEU A 182 34.42 -9.12 -16.17
CA LEU A 182 33.46 -8.01 -16.29
C LEU A 182 32.03 -8.48 -16.59
N LEU A 183 31.87 -9.53 -17.40
CA LEU A 183 30.55 -10.11 -17.64
C LEU A 183 29.99 -10.81 -16.41
N ASN A 184 30.81 -11.58 -15.70
CA ASN A 184 30.40 -12.24 -14.47
C ASN A 184 29.94 -11.21 -13.43
N LEU A 185 30.71 -10.14 -13.23
CA LEU A 185 30.35 -9.05 -12.32
C LEU A 185 29.07 -8.33 -12.77
N ARG A 186 28.86 -8.10 -14.07
CA ARG A 186 27.61 -7.54 -14.58
C ARG A 186 26.41 -8.44 -14.29
N GLN A 187 26.57 -9.75 -14.47
CA GLN A 187 25.51 -10.72 -14.17
C GLN A 187 25.21 -10.75 -12.67
N GLU A 188 26.23 -10.68 -11.83
CA GLU A 188 26.09 -10.62 -10.36
C GLU A 188 25.36 -9.36 -9.92
N ILE A 189 25.71 -8.19 -10.47
CA ILE A 189 25.00 -6.93 -10.23
C ILE A 189 23.52 -7.04 -10.62
N GLU A 190 23.22 -7.67 -11.75
CA GLU A 190 21.84 -7.83 -12.20
C GLU A 190 21.05 -8.77 -11.27
N ASN A 191 21.68 -9.87 -10.83
CA ASN A 191 21.09 -10.77 -9.84
C ASN A 191 20.84 -10.07 -8.51
N LEU A 192 21.78 -9.24 -8.04
CA LEU A 192 21.65 -8.46 -6.81
C LEU A 192 20.53 -7.42 -6.92
N LYS A 193 20.40 -6.73 -8.06
CA LYS A 193 19.27 -5.82 -8.31
C LYS A 193 17.95 -6.55 -8.23
N LYS A 194 17.85 -7.70 -8.88
CA LYS A 194 16.64 -8.54 -8.83
C LYS A 194 16.30 -8.95 -7.39
N SER A 195 17.30 -9.41 -6.63
CA SER A 195 17.13 -9.77 -5.21
C SER A 195 16.69 -8.58 -4.36
N LYS A 196 17.24 -7.38 -4.63
CA LYS A 196 16.83 -6.14 -3.97
C LYS A 196 15.37 -5.81 -4.28
N ASP A 197 14.96 -5.86 -5.54
CA ASP A 197 13.59 -5.57 -5.95
C ASP A 197 12.59 -6.56 -5.32
N GLU A 198 12.94 -7.85 -5.28
CA GLU A 198 12.15 -8.88 -4.57
C GLU A 198 12.02 -8.56 -3.07
N ALA A 199 13.09 -8.10 -2.42
CA ALA A 199 13.05 -7.68 -1.02
C ALA A 199 12.16 -6.45 -0.80
N TYR A 200 12.17 -5.47 -1.72
CA TYR A 200 11.25 -4.31 -1.65
C TYR A 200 9.78 -4.73 -1.79
N ILE A 201 9.47 -5.62 -2.74
CA ILE A 201 8.12 -6.15 -2.92
C ILE A 201 7.67 -6.89 -1.65
N MET A 202 8.56 -7.70 -1.07
CA MET A 202 8.26 -8.43 0.16
C MET A 202 8.04 -7.49 1.35
N ALA A 203 8.86 -6.45 1.49
CA ALA A 203 8.70 -5.44 2.54
C ALA A 203 7.37 -4.69 2.40
N ASP A 204 6.96 -4.34 1.19
CA ASP A 204 5.67 -3.68 0.94
C ASP A 204 4.50 -4.63 1.24
N ALA A 205 4.61 -5.91 0.88
CA ALA A 205 3.61 -6.92 1.23
C ALA A 205 3.45 -7.05 2.76
N PHE A 206 4.55 -7.06 3.51
CA PHE A 206 4.50 -7.06 4.98
C PHE A 206 3.88 -5.77 5.54
N ARG A 207 4.23 -4.61 4.98
CA ARG A 207 3.63 -3.32 5.36
C ARG A 207 2.11 -3.34 5.17
N ILE A 208 1.64 -3.78 4.00
CA ILE A 208 0.20 -3.88 3.68
C ILE A 208 -0.49 -4.87 4.64
N ALA A 209 0.09 -6.05 4.85
CA ALA A 209 -0.47 -7.05 5.75
C ALA A 209 -0.56 -6.52 7.19
N PHE A 210 0.43 -5.76 7.64
CA PHE A 210 0.45 -5.14 8.96
C PHE A 210 -0.62 -4.06 9.09
N GLU A 211 -0.78 -3.19 8.09
CA GLU A 211 -1.84 -2.18 8.05
C GLU A 211 -3.23 -2.82 8.06
N GLN A 212 -3.43 -3.91 7.30
CA GLN A 212 -4.68 -4.67 7.33
C GLN A 212 -4.96 -5.25 8.71
N GLN A 213 -3.96 -5.82 9.38
CA GLN A 213 -4.10 -6.32 10.74
C GLN A 213 -4.45 -5.21 11.73
N LEU A 214 -3.80 -4.04 11.63
CA LEU A 214 -4.11 -2.88 12.47
C LEU A 214 -5.55 -2.40 12.26
N MET A 215 -6.00 -2.30 11.01
CA MET A 215 -7.37 -1.92 10.68
C MET A 215 -8.38 -2.94 11.20
N GLN A 216 -8.09 -4.24 11.06
CA GLN A 216 -8.94 -5.31 11.59
C GLN A 216 -9.03 -5.26 13.12
N LYS A 217 -7.91 -5.01 13.81
CA LYS A 217 -7.88 -4.87 15.27
C LYS A 217 -8.61 -3.62 15.75
N LYS A 218 -8.47 -2.51 15.03
CA LYS A 218 -9.22 -1.28 15.29
C LYS A 218 -10.73 -1.50 15.14
N ASP A 219 -11.16 -2.19 14.08
CA ASP A 219 -12.58 -2.53 13.88
C ASP A 219 -13.11 -3.45 14.99
N GLN A 220 -12.35 -4.49 15.37
CA GLN A 220 -12.68 -5.36 16.49
C GLN A 220 -12.80 -4.58 17.82
N ALA A 221 -11.90 -3.65 18.08
CA ALA A 221 -11.93 -2.80 19.28
C ALA A 221 -13.16 -1.87 19.29
N LEU A 222 -13.53 -1.30 18.14
CA LEU A 222 -14.74 -0.48 18.01
C LEU A 222 -16.00 -1.30 18.26
N ARG A 223 -16.12 -2.49 17.66
CA ARG A 223 -17.25 -3.41 17.91
C ARG A 223 -17.33 -3.83 19.38
N LEU A 224 -16.18 -4.10 20.02
CA LEU A 224 -16.14 -4.41 21.45
C LEU A 224 -16.58 -3.22 22.30
N ALA A 225 -16.14 -2.00 21.98
CA ALA A 225 -16.55 -0.79 22.67
C ALA A 225 -18.07 -0.55 22.56
N GLU A 226 -18.64 -0.80 21.38
CA GLU A 226 -20.08 -0.72 21.14
C GLU A 226 -20.86 -1.78 21.93
N VAL A 227 -20.40 -3.04 21.94
CA VAL A 227 -20.99 -4.11 22.77
C VAL A 227 -20.87 -3.78 24.26
N ILE A 228 -19.77 -3.17 24.71
CA ILE A 228 -19.62 -2.72 26.09
C ILE A 228 -20.60 -1.58 26.40
N LYS A 229 -20.81 -0.64 25.48
CA LYS A 229 -21.80 0.45 25.63
C LYS A 229 -23.21 -0.11 25.75
N ILE A 230 -23.61 -1.02 24.84
CA ILE A 230 -24.91 -1.70 24.87
C ILE A 230 -25.07 -2.54 26.15
N LYS A 231 -24.03 -3.27 26.58
CA LYS A 231 -24.05 -3.99 27.86
C LYS A 231 -24.16 -3.04 29.06
N LYS A 232 -23.52 -1.87 29.04
CA LYS A 232 -23.66 -0.87 30.11
C LYS A 232 -25.07 -0.30 30.16
N GLU A 233 -25.65 0.05 29.01
CA GLU A 233 -27.04 0.53 28.92
C GLU A 233 -28.04 -0.55 29.34
N THR A 234 -27.86 -1.78 28.85
CA THR A 234 -28.69 -2.94 29.21
C THR A 234 -28.55 -3.28 30.69
N LYS A 235 -27.34 -3.26 31.27
CA LYS A 235 -27.10 -3.42 32.71
C LYS A 235 -27.69 -2.26 33.52
N PHE A 236 -27.68 -1.04 33.01
CA PHE A 236 -28.29 0.12 33.66
C PHE A 236 -29.82 -0.01 33.66
N ILE A 237 -30.42 -0.51 32.57
CA ILE A 237 -31.85 -0.85 32.48
C ILE A 237 -32.20 -2.01 33.41
N ASN A 238 -31.35 -3.04 33.48
CA ASN A 238 -31.57 -4.20 34.36
C ASN A 238 -31.37 -3.83 35.84
N TRP A 239 -30.41 -2.96 36.18
CA TRP A 239 -30.24 -2.43 37.54
C TRP A 239 -31.44 -1.58 37.95
N ARG A 240 -32.02 -0.81 37.01
CA ARG A 240 -33.25 -0.06 37.25
C ARG A 240 -34.45 -0.99 37.53
N ARG A 241 -34.52 -2.17 36.89
CA ARG A 241 -35.54 -3.21 37.18
C ARG A 241 -35.25 -4.03 38.44
N LEU A 242 -33.99 -4.29 38.77
CA LEU A 242 -33.60 -5.10 39.94
C LEU A 242 -33.72 -4.33 41.26
N LYS A 243 -33.77 -2.99 41.23
CA LYS A 243 -34.12 -2.19 42.42
C LYS A 243 -35.60 -2.28 42.80
N ASP A 244 -36.44 -2.79 41.90
CA ASP A 244 -37.89 -2.82 42.06
C ASP A 244 -38.44 -4.21 42.39
N ASP A 245 -37.60 -5.25 42.38
CA ASP A 245 -38.03 -6.61 42.71
C ASP A 245 -37.19 -7.23 43.83
N GLY A 246 -37.90 -7.69 44.84
CA GLY A 246 -37.36 -8.14 46.12
C GLY A 246 -36.48 -9.39 46.00
N ARG A 247 -35.55 -9.49 46.95
CA ARG A 247 -34.71 -10.65 47.33
C ARG A 247 -35.00 -11.96 46.56
N VAL A 248 -34.07 -12.34 45.70
CA VAL A 248 -33.87 -13.75 45.32
C VAL A 248 -32.46 -14.18 45.73
N LYS A 249 -32.40 -15.14 46.66
CA LYS A 249 -31.19 -15.89 47.00
C LYS A 249 -30.77 -16.69 45.77
N LEU A 250 -29.56 -16.48 45.26
CA LEU A 250 -28.91 -17.43 44.35
C LEU A 250 -27.70 -18.02 45.05
N GLU A 251 -27.89 -19.27 45.47
CA GLU A 251 -26.86 -20.19 45.94
C GLU A 251 -26.31 -20.94 44.73
N GLY A 252 -24.98 -20.92 44.53
CA GLY A 252 -24.34 -21.72 43.48
C GLY A 252 -23.08 -21.10 42.86
N ASN A 253 -21.93 -21.50 43.40
CA ASN A 253 -20.57 -21.44 42.84
C ASN A 253 -19.89 -20.06 42.73
N LYS A 254 -19.21 -19.66 43.83
CA LYS A 254 -18.37 -18.46 43.90
C LYS A 254 -16.93 -18.78 43.47
N ASN A 255 -16.69 -18.93 42.17
CA ASN A 255 -15.31 -18.84 41.67
C ASN A 255 -14.90 -17.38 41.72
N SER A 256 -13.81 -17.05 42.43
CA SER A 256 -13.32 -15.68 42.55
C SER A 256 -13.00 -15.10 41.17
N LEU A 257 -13.03 -13.77 41.05
CA LEU A 257 -12.66 -13.09 39.80
C LEU A 257 -11.23 -13.48 39.36
N GLY A 258 -10.33 -13.65 40.34
CA GLY A 258 -8.97 -14.14 40.15
C GLY A 258 -8.92 -15.51 39.49
N GLN A 259 -9.70 -16.48 39.98
CA GLN A 259 -9.78 -17.84 39.41
C GLN A 259 -10.28 -17.86 37.96
N LYS A 260 -11.27 -17.03 37.62
CA LYS A 260 -11.79 -16.96 36.24
C LYS A 260 -10.82 -16.32 35.25
N LEU A 261 -9.98 -15.41 35.71
CA LEU A 261 -8.99 -14.73 34.86
C LEU A 261 -7.71 -15.56 34.73
N SER A 262 -7.36 -16.32 35.77
CA SER A 262 -6.20 -17.21 35.77
C SER A 262 -6.30 -18.29 34.70
N SER A 263 -7.49 -18.81 34.41
CA SER A 263 -7.69 -19.77 33.31
C SER A 263 -7.43 -19.21 31.89
N LEU A 264 -7.28 -17.89 31.75
CA LEU A 264 -7.02 -17.24 30.46
C LEU A 264 -5.54 -16.87 30.26
N LEU A 265 -4.70 -17.02 31.30
CA LEU A 265 -3.29 -16.73 31.21
C LEU A 265 -2.53 -17.98 30.75
N SER A 266 -1.63 -17.81 29.78
CA SER A 266 -0.86 -18.91 29.18
C SER A 266 0.34 -19.38 30.01
N SER A 267 0.54 -18.85 31.22
CA SER A 267 1.75 -19.03 32.05
C SER A 267 1.36 -19.42 33.48
N ASP A 268 1.82 -20.60 33.93
CA ASP A 268 1.48 -21.21 35.23
C ASP A 268 1.92 -20.37 36.45
N VAL A 269 2.98 -19.55 36.30
CA VAL A 269 3.48 -18.66 37.37
C VAL A 269 2.63 -17.40 37.50
N ASP A 270 2.08 -16.91 36.39
CA ASP A 270 1.25 -15.70 36.36
C ASP A 270 -0.20 -16.02 36.77
N CYS A 271 -0.65 -17.26 36.56
CA CYS A 271 -1.93 -17.76 37.04
C CYS A 271 -2.03 -17.69 38.56
N ARG A 272 -1.02 -18.19 39.30
CA ARG A 272 -1.08 -18.26 40.78
C ARG A 272 -1.18 -16.88 41.44
N LYS A 273 -0.51 -15.88 40.89
CA LYS A 273 -0.53 -14.49 41.41
C LYS A 273 -1.89 -13.83 41.27
N VAL A 274 -2.65 -14.19 40.23
CA VAL A 274 -3.98 -13.64 39.95
C VAL A 274 -5.07 -14.45 40.65
N GLU A 275 -4.85 -15.74 40.89
CA GLU A 275 -5.82 -16.68 41.48
C GLU A 275 -6.07 -16.45 42.98
N GLU A 276 -5.04 -16.01 43.72
CA GLU A 276 -5.08 -15.79 45.17
C GLU A 276 -5.72 -14.44 45.59
N LEU A 277 -6.09 -13.60 44.63
CA LEU A 277 -6.61 -12.24 44.88
C LEU A 277 -8.11 -12.13 44.66
N ASP A 278 -8.80 -11.52 45.62
CA ASP A 278 -10.24 -11.22 45.57
C ASP A 278 -10.55 -9.74 45.26
N ASN A 279 -9.55 -8.84 45.41
CA ASN A 279 -9.73 -7.41 45.18
C ASN A 279 -9.62 -7.08 43.66
N PRO A 280 -10.70 -6.57 43.02
CA PRO A 280 -10.71 -6.29 41.58
C PRO A 280 -9.69 -5.23 41.14
N HIS A 281 -9.28 -4.31 42.03
CA HIS A 281 -8.30 -3.28 41.69
C HIS A 281 -6.87 -3.81 41.69
N GLU A 282 -6.55 -4.76 42.57
CA GLU A 282 -5.24 -5.42 42.61
C GLU A 282 -5.08 -6.40 41.44
N ILE A 283 -6.14 -7.13 41.09
CA ILE A 283 -6.18 -7.99 39.90
C ILE A 283 -5.94 -7.16 38.62
N LEU A 284 -6.62 -6.01 38.50
CA LEU A 284 -6.44 -5.12 37.34
C LEU A 284 -5.01 -4.57 37.27
N LYS A 285 -4.43 -4.21 38.41
CA LYS A 285 -3.04 -3.72 38.47
C LYS A 285 -2.05 -4.77 37.99
N ILE A 286 -2.14 -6.01 38.48
CA ILE A 286 -1.25 -7.10 38.05
C ILE A 286 -1.40 -7.41 36.57
N LEU A 287 -2.62 -7.38 36.03
CA LEU A 287 -2.86 -7.60 34.61
C LEU A 287 -2.26 -6.48 33.74
N ILE A 288 -2.33 -5.23 34.20
CA ILE A 288 -1.69 -4.09 33.51
C ILE A 288 -0.16 -4.26 33.53
N ASP A 289 0.41 -4.58 34.70
CA ASP A 289 1.86 -4.80 34.84
C ASP A 289 2.35 -5.94 33.93
N LEU A 290 1.62 -7.06 33.87
CA LEU A 290 1.94 -8.19 32.97
C LEU A 290 1.84 -7.84 31.47
N ILE A 291 0.92 -6.97 31.09
CA ILE A 291 0.80 -6.50 29.70
C ILE A 291 1.98 -5.58 29.37
N ASN A 292 2.33 -4.67 30.29
CA ASN A 292 3.47 -3.78 30.13
C ASN A 292 4.79 -4.56 30.03
N ASP A 293 5.01 -5.57 30.87
CA ASP A 293 6.22 -6.42 30.83
C ASP A 293 6.34 -7.18 29.48
N LYS A 294 5.21 -7.64 28.91
CA LYS A 294 5.19 -8.30 27.60
C LYS A 294 5.46 -7.32 26.46
N GLU A 295 4.92 -6.12 26.55
CA GLU A 295 5.21 -5.05 25.58
C GLU A 295 6.69 -4.64 25.63
N GLU A 296 7.26 -4.53 26.83
CA GLU A 296 8.68 -4.26 27.05
C GLU A 296 9.56 -5.40 26.50
N ALA A 297 9.22 -6.66 26.79
CA ALA A 297 9.92 -7.81 26.22
C ALA A 297 9.87 -7.86 24.69
N LEU A 298 8.73 -7.53 24.09
CA LEU A 298 8.58 -7.40 22.63
C LEU A 298 9.40 -6.22 22.07
N ALA A 299 9.46 -5.10 22.78
CA ALA A 299 10.29 -3.96 22.39
C ALA A 299 11.78 -4.33 22.42
N HIS A 300 12.23 -5.06 23.45
CA HIS A 300 13.58 -5.61 23.51
C HIS A 300 13.85 -6.61 22.39
N GLN A 301 12.92 -7.52 22.11
CA GLN A 301 13.04 -8.47 21.01
C GLN A 301 13.17 -7.75 19.66
N ARG A 302 12.34 -6.73 19.40
CA ARG A 302 12.43 -5.88 18.19
C ARG A 302 13.76 -5.15 18.10
N LYS A 303 14.25 -4.60 19.22
CA LYS A 303 15.55 -3.91 19.29
C LYS A 303 16.71 -4.86 19.00
N VAL A 304 16.70 -6.07 19.56
CA VAL A 304 17.71 -7.10 19.28
C VAL A 304 17.66 -7.54 17.82
N SER A 305 16.47 -7.79 17.25
CA SER A 305 16.33 -8.13 15.83
C SER A 305 16.85 -7.01 14.92
N TYR A 306 16.57 -5.75 15.24
CA TYR A 306 17.09 -4.61 14.50
C TYR A 306 18.62 -4.49 14.60
N MET A 307 19.17 -4.68 15.81
CA MET A 307 20.63 -4.68 16.02
C MET A 307 21.32 -5.83 15.28
N LEU A 308 20.72 -7.03 15.25
CA LEU A 308 21.24 -8.17 14.51
C LEU A 308 21.19 -7.95 12.99
N ALA A 309 20.10 -7.38 12.48
CA ALA A 309 19.99 -7.00 11.07
C ALA A 309 21.09 -6.00 10.68
N ARG A 310 21.31 -4.95 11.48
CA ARG A 310 22.41 -4.00 11.27
C ARG A 310 23.81 -4.61 11.41
N ALA A 311 23.99 -5.55 12.34
CA ALA A 311 25.25 -6.27 12.48
C ALA A 311 25.52 -7.19 11.27
N MET A 312 24.47 -7.73 10.63
CA MET A 312 24.59 -8.50 9.38
C MET A 312 24.87 -7.59 8.18
N GLU A 313 24.26 -6.41 8.11
CA GLU A 313 24.56 -5.38 7.09
C GLU A 313 26.03 -4.94 7.20
N THR A 314 26.50 -4.60 8.41
CA THR A 314 27.89 -4.18 8.63
C THR A 314 28.90 -5.32 8.47
N LYS A 315 28.56 -6.57 8.78
CA LYS A 315 29.41 -7.73 8.45
C LYS A 315 29.42 -8.03 6.94
N GLY A 316 28.33 -7.77 6.23
CA GLY A 316 28.30 -7.78 4.76
C GLY A 316 29.23 -6.72 4.17
N ASP A 317 29.19 -5.51 4.70
CA ASP A 317 30.05 -4.40 4.26
C ASP A 317 31.53 -4.58 4.66
N VAL A 318 31.83 -5.29 5.76
CA VAL A 318 33.21 -5.61 6.19
C VAL A 318 33.79 -6.82 5.44
N LEU A 319 32.98 -7.81 5.04
CA LEU A 319 33.45 -8.86 4.12
C LEU A 319 33.70 -8.34 2.70
N GLU A 320 33.05 -7.25 2.30
CA GLU A 320 33.36 -6.48 1.09
C GLU A 320 34.67 -5.65 1.21
N GLN A 321 35.24 -5.48 2.41
CA GLN A 321 36.55 -4.82 2.62
C GLN A 321 37.70 -5.75 3.04
N ASP A 322 37.44 -6.90 3.66
CA ASP A 322 38.48 -7.82 4.16
C ASP A 322 38.74 -9.04 3.24
N GLY A 323 38.11 -9.10 2.06
CA GLY A 323 38.45 -10.05 0.99
C GLY A 323 39.76 -9.73 0.26
N GLY A 324 40.53 -8.75 0.73
CA GLY A 324 41.77 -8.29 0.14
C GLY A 324 42.84 -8.03 1.19
N ASN A 325 43.38 -9.07 1.83
CA ASN A 325 44.83 -9.21 2.01
C ASN A 325 45.21 -10.52 2.70
N GLY A 326 45.83 -11.40 1.91
CA GLY A 326 46.62 -12.54 2.34
C GLY A 326 47.88 -12.68 1.49
N THR A 327 48.95 -12.00 1.93
CA THR A 327 50.36 -12.45 1.86
C THR A 327 51.26 -12.04 0.66
N LEU A 328 52.28 -11.23 1.03
CA LEU A 328 53.67 -11.09 0.56
C LEU A 328 54.06 -10.11 -0.57
N GLY A 329 54.96 -9.18 -0.21
CA GLY A 329 56.03 -8.72 -1.10
C GLY A 329 56.51 -7.27 -0.92
N SER A 330 57.41 -7.04 0.04
CA SER A 330 58.19 -5.82 0.20
C SER A 330 59.02 -5.49 -1.06
N CYS A 331 58.99 -4.24 -1.53
CA CYS A 331 60.22 -3.46 -1.76
C CYS A 331 59.94 -1.97 -2.00
N GLN A 332 60.75 -1.15 -1.34
CA GLN A 332 60.80 0.31 -1.41
C GLN A 332 61.22 0.80 -2.80
N SER A 333 60.74 1.98 -3.20
CA SER A 333 61.59 3.09 -3.65
C SER A 333 60.77 4.37 -3.81
N GLU A 334 61.29 5.42 -3.20
CA GLU A 334 60.77 6.78 -3.11
C GLU A 334 60.83 7.52 -4.46
N ALA A 335 59.89 8.44 -4.71
CA ALA A 335 60.15 9.89 -4.64
C ALA A 335 59.13 10.72 -5.45
N GLN A 336 58.51 11.64 -4.69
CA GLN A 336 58.25 13.06 -4.99
C GLN A 336 57.11 13.51 -5.92
N ARG A 337 56.13 14.18 -5.25
CA ARG A 337 55.59 15.55 -5.45
C ARG A 337 55.04 15.91 -6.85
N SER A 338 53.91 16.59 -7.04
CA SER A 338 53.22 17.62 -6.25
C SER A 338 51.82 17.95 -6.83
N SER A 339 51.02 18.64 -5.99
CA SER A 339 49.98 19.65 -6.29
C SER A 339 48.68 19.25 -7.02
N GLY A 340 47.53 19.49 -6.36
CA GLY A 340 46.16 19.45 -6.93
C GLY A 340 45.79 20.69 -7.77
N PRO A 341 44.52 21.15 -7.84
CA PRO A 341 43.26 20.59 -7.36
C PRO A 341 42.17 20.44 -8.47
N LEU A 342 41.06 19.82 -8.06
CA LEU A 342 39.78 19.65 -8.76
C LEU A 342 39.19 20.98 -9.29
N HIS A 343 38.88 21.06 -10.59
CA HIS A 343 37.68 21.74 -11.07
C HIS A 343 37.22 21.21 -12.45
N ALA A 344 35.90 21.11 -12.56
CA ALA A 344 35.03 20.67 -13.64
C ALA A 344 35.45 20.95 -15.10
N CYS A 345 35.18 19.99 -15.97
CA CYS A 345 34.45 20.25 -17.21
C CYS A 345 33.77 18.95 -17.71
N TYR A 346 32.47 18.82 -17.45
CA TYR A 346 31.61 17.81 -18.08
C TYR A 346 31.22 18.31 -19.46
N GLN A 347 31.68 17.63 -20.50
CA GLN A 347 31.02 17.63 -21.81
C GLN A 347 30.93 16.19 -22.34
N ASN A 348 29.69 15.68 -22.26
CA ASN A 348 29.00 14.82 -23.21
C ASN A 348 29.84 13.86 -24.08
N LEU A 349 29.68 12.56 -23.82
CA LEU A 349 29.44 11.60 -24.90
C LEU A 349 28.36 10.60 -24.49
N ARG A 350 27.25 10.75 -25.20
CA ARG A 350 26.09 9.90 -25.31
C ARG A 350 26.53 8.52 -25.83
N SER A 351 26.21 7.45 -25.13
CA SER A 351 26.03 6.14 -25.77
C SER A 351 25.02 5.32 -24.98
N GLN A 352 23.80 5.29 -25.52
CA GLN A 352 22.76 4.32 -25.18
C GLN A 352 23.29 2.93 -25.47
N ASN A 353 23.12 1.99 -24.53
CA ASN A 353 22.94 0.58 -24.86
C ASN A 353 22.21 -0.12 -23.71
N SER A 354 20.89 -0.18 -23.89
CA SER A 354 19.95 -1.09 -23.26
C SER A 354 20.24 -2.53 -23.68
N ILE A 355 20.39 -3.43 -22.72
CA ILE A 355 20.34 -4.89 -22.97
C ILE A 355 19.13 -5.40 -22.18
N SER A 356 18.11 -5.86 -22.91
CA SER A 356 16.96 -6.57 -22.38
C SER A 356 17.27 -8.06 -22.25
N LEU A 357 16.98 -8.62 -21.08
CA LEU A 357 16.99 -10.07 -20.82
C LEU A 357 15.66 -10.68 -21.24
N VAL A 358 15.72 -11.80 -21.97
CA VAL A 358 14.56 -12.60 -22.38
C VAL A 358 14.32 -13.71 -21.36
N PRO A 359 13.09 -13.88 -20.83
CA PRO A 359 12.66 -15.15 -20.25
C PRO A 359 11.81 -15.95 -21.26
N SER A 360 12.08 -17.25 -21.31
CA SER A 360 11.34 -18.28 -22.04
C SER A 360 9.87 -18.33 -21.64
N ALA A 361 8.95 -18.18 -22.60
CA ALA A 361 7.51 -18.30 -22.40
C ALA A 361 7.03 -19.71 -22.80
N LYS A 362 6.47 -20.45 -21.84
CA LYS A 362 5.58 -21.59 -22.08
C LYS A 362 4.21 -21.05 -22.50
N MET A 363 3.70 -21.50 -23.65
CA MET A 363 2.34 -21.22 -24.09
C MET A 363 1.33 -21.91 -23.17
N PHE A 364 0.46 -21.13 -22.53
CA PHE A 364 -0.84 -21.58 -22.05
C PHE A 364 -1.90 -20.78 -22.81
N GLU A 365 -2.69 -21.46 -23.63
CA GLU A 365 -3.88 -20.91 -24.24
C GLU A 365 -4.98 -20.81 -23.18
N HIS A 366 -5.44 -19.58 -22.91
CA HIS A 366 -6.74 -19.35 -22.29
C HIS A 366 -7.57 -18.41 -23.18
N PRO A 367 -8.86 -18.72 -23.41
CA PRO A 367 -9.71 -17.91 -24.29
C PRO A 367 -10.13 -16.62 -23.59
N VAL A 368 -9.93 -15.51 -24.30
CA VAL A 368 -10.33 -14.15 -23.91
C VAL A 368 -11.85 -14.08 -23.75
N LYS A 369 -12.33 -13.89 -22.51
CA LYS A 369 -13.69 -13.41 -22.26
C LYS A 369 -13.72 -11.91 -22.54
N VAL A 370 -14.39 -11.55 -23.64
CA VAL A 370 -14.75 -10.17 -23.97
C VAL A 370 -15.65 -9.62 -22.85
N LEU A 371 -15.21 -8.57 -22.16
CA LEU A 371 -16.04 -7.82 -21.23
C LEU A 371 -17.13 -7.09 -22.02
N ARG A 372 -18.36 -7.59 -21.87
CA ARG A 372 -19.59 -7.05 -22.44
C ARG A 372 -19.82 -5.67 -21.84
N LYS A 373 -19.89 -4.63 -22.68
CA LYS A 373 -20.48 -3.32 -22.34
C LYS A 373 -21.91 -3.57 -21.83
N SER A 374 -22.16 -3.35 -20.55
CA SER A 374 -23.51 -3.28 -20.01
C SER A 374 -24.12 -1.93 -20.34
N HIS A 375 -25.19 -1.98 -21.12
CA HIS A 375 -26.09 -0.87 -21.41
C HIS A 375 -26.97 -0.55 -20.19
N SER A 376 -27.15 0.76 -19.97
CA SER A 376 -28.37 1.46 -19.52
C SER A 376 -28.98 1.13 -18.14
N TRP A 377 -29.10 2.17 -17.31
CA TRP A 377 -30.21 2.33 -16.37
C TRP A 377 -31.25 3.30 -16.98
N PRO A 378 -32.55 3.19 -16.63
CA PRO A 378 -33.62 3.87 -17.33
C PRO A 378 -33.83 5.30 -16.81
N SER A 379 -34.05 6.24 -17.73
CA SER A 379 -34.63 7.54 -17.43
C SER A 379 -36.15 7.37 -17.34
N GLU A 380 -36.69 7.20 -16.13
CA GLU A 380 -38.12 7.23 -15.90
C GLU A 380 -38.56 8.69 -15.68
N THR A 381 -39.04 9.30 -16.76
CA THR A 381 -39.82 10.54 -16.73
C THR A 381 -41.19 10.25 -16.13
N THR A 382 -41.39 10.54 -14.84
CA THR A 382 -42.73 10.76 -14.29
C THR A 382 -43.14 12.21 -14.54
N HIS A 383 -43.89 12.39 -15.63
CA HIS A 383 -44.76 13.53 -15.85
C HIS A 383 -45.94 13.36 -14.87
N CYS A 384 -46.04 14.21 -13.84
CA CYS A 384 -47.27 14.33 -13.06
C CYS A 384 -48.13 15.42 -13.72
N GLU A 385 -49.23 14.99 -14.35
CA GLU A 385 -50.33 15.86 -14.75
C GLU A 385 -51.00 16.44 -13.50
N GLU A 386 -50.91 17.77 -13.34
CA GLU A 386 -51.84 18.53 -12.50
C GLU A 386 -53.17 18.66 -13.25
N ASN A 387 -54.13 17.79 -12.92
CA ASN A 387 -55.54 18.09 -13.10
C ASN A 387 -56.09 18.62 -11.76
N ASN A 388 -56.31 19.92 -11.67
CA ASN A 388 -57.36 20.46 -10.81
C ASN A 388 -58.02 21.67 -11.49
N THR A 389 -59.19 21.39 -12.05
CA THR A 389 -60.22 22.34 -12.48
C THR A 389 -60.90 22.97 -11.27
N HIS A 390 -60.84 24.31 -11.23
CA HIS A 390 -61.80 25.30 -10.74
C HIS A 390 -62.64 25.09 -9.46
N GLY A 391 -62.49 26.07 -8.56
CA GLY A 391 -63.44 26.48 -7.51
C GLY A 391 -62.94 27.74 -6.84
#